data_AF-A0A842RYH9-F1
#
_entry.id   AF-A0A842RYH9-F1
#
_cell.length_a   1.000
_cell.length_b   1.000
_cell.length_c   1.000
_cell.angle_alpha   90.00
_cell.angle_beta   90.00
_cell.angle_gamma   90.00
#
_symmetry.space_group_name_H-M   'P 1'
#
loop_
_entity.id
_entity.type
_entity.pdbx_description
1 polymer ?
#
loop_
_entity_poly.entity_id
_entity_poly.type
_entity_poly.pdbx_seq_one_letter_code
_entity_poly.pdbx_strand_id
1 'polypeptide(L)'
;MNRNRKILVALLALLIITIPAGILSWVFFFRESAPGQPDLKYADIMISNHSLENEILTFTVKNQGEENANGIEVVVQIESLALVLYDNSLNPLDLAASGTSEIQINLTEYFSCFRGRFIYSIDLEIDPDDLIEELSEVNNFITIDYTFAPEGMILPNTYTYNSTIENLGYAIKFHENQILLENSLNISKGHINGYSLVNSTVLNSSTLLNPESKVSIALYGNQNLTLKNIWDISLSLMVFNNASVLLENSSIYDIQSFGNTSINLNNSTVMYFITSGTENDKGLFSIKNNSSIDLVMNRVSSEMEIESSSLSNIILQPNPSLNLMEEFDITGEITDSTIDSIGSFGQINFLISHTNITSVSFMGNSKATFQKCILSSLSSAFSAILILNESQVLKSLTYGIIVSSGSVNITNGEIQGDYLNTTTLINSNVSDSSYNSITVNGTGQLSITNYSSNIFLYDSAQLMINESSINSTAKYTCFIQDSAEIVGNNCSIETLLAYGDARIDLDNKSFVNLALLNNSNENDIRDTVLSQLILISDNQNGEPSRFTNCSI
;
A
#
# COMPACT_ATOMS: atom_id res chain seq x y z
N MET A 1 31.20 7.55 -42.47
CA MET A 1 29.92 8.29 -42.52
C MET A 1 30.19 9.79 -42.42
N ASN A 2 29.73 10.60 -43.38
CA ASN A 2 30.23 11.96 -43.64
C ASN A 2 29.84 12.98 -42.53
N ARG A 3 30.78 13.84 -42.10
CA ARG A 3 30.65 14.81 -40.98
C ARG A 3 29.42 15.73 -41.13
N ASN A 4 29.01 16.03 -42.37
CA ASN A 4 27.84 16.84 -42.68
C ASN A 4 26.49 16.14 -42.40
N ARG A 5 26.43 14.79 -42.40
CA ARG A 5 25.21 14.05 -42.03
C ARG A 5 25.00 14.01 -40.52
N LYS A 6 26.08 13.97 -39.70
CA LYS A 6 25.97 14.01 -38.24
C LYS A 6 25.47 15.37 -37.74
N ILE A 7 25.90 16.47 -38.38
CA ILE A 7 25.42 17.83 -38.06
C ILE A 7 23.96 18.02 -38.46
N LEU A 8 23.53 17.47 -39.61
CA LEU A 8 22.14 17.56 -40.06
C LEU A 8 21.19 16.78 -39.15
N VAL A 9 21.59 15.58 -38.69
CA VAL A 9 20.80 14.77 -37.74
C VAL A 9 20.77 15.41 -36.35
N ALA A 10 21.88 16.01 -35.89
CA ALA A 10 21.91 16.75 -34.63
C ALA A 10 21.04 18.02 -34.69
N LEU A 11 21.03 18.75 -35.80
CA LEU A 11 20.15 19.92 -36.01
C LEU A 11 18.67 19.52 -36.13
N LEU A 12 18.35 18.37 -36.74
CA LEU A 12 17.00 17.82 -36.79
C LEU A 12 16.52 17.34 -35.41
N ALA A 13 17.39 16.69 -34.63
CA ALA A 13 17.09 16.30 -33.25
C ALA A 13 16.91 17.52 -32.33
N LEU A 14 17.74 18.57 -32.50
CA LEU A 14 17.58 19.82 -31.75
C LEU A 14 16.28 20.55 -32.13
N LEU A 15 15.88 20.55 -33.41
CA LEU A 15 14.59 21.10 -33.85
C LEU A 15 13.38 20.31 -33.30
N ILE A 16 13.47 18.97 -33.23
CA ILE A 16 12.40 18.10 -32.71
C ILE A 16 12.27 18.22 -31.19
N ILE A 17 13.35 18.55 -30.48
CA ILE A 17 13.34 18.75 -29.01
C ILE A 17 12.95 20.19 -28.62
N THR A 18 13.28 21.19 -29.44
CA THR A 18 12.99 22.60 -29.12
C THR A 18 11.60 23.09 -29.54
N ILE A 19 10.96 22.45 -30.54
CA ILE A 19 9.61 22.82 -30.99
C ILE A 19 8.51 22.44 -29.98
N PRO A 20 8.54 21.31 -29.25
CA PRO A 20 7.54 21.01 -28.23
C PRO A 20 7.68 21.89 -26.97
N ALA A 21 8.91 22.15 -26.52
CA ALA A 21 9.14 22.93 -25.29
C ALA A 21 8.91 24.44 -25.48
N GLY A 22 9.19 24.98 -26.67
CA GLY A 22 8.98 26.40 -26.97
C GLY A 22 7.50 26.77 -27.17
N ILE A 23 6.73 25.91 -27.83
CA ILE A 23 5.30 26.16 -28.10
C ILE A 23 4.44 26.02 -26.85
N LEU A 24 4.76 25.08 -25.94
CA LEU A 24 4.07 24.97 -24.66
C LEU A 24 4.31 26.19 -23.76
N SER A 25 5.51 26.77 -23.74
CA SER A 25 5.79 27.96 -22.92
C SER A 25 5.10 29.25 -23.42
N TRP A 26 4.84 29.37 -24.73
CA TRP A 26 4.16 30.53 -25.31
C TRP A 26 2.64 30.50 -25.09
N VAL A 27 2.03 29.31 -25.01
CA VAL A 27 0.58 29.13 -24.75
C VAL A 27 0.22 29.45 -23.29
N PHE A 28 1.13 29.27 -22.34
CA PHE A 28 0.88 29.59 -20.93
C PHE A 28 1.14 31.05 -20.53
N PHE A 29 1.98 31.79 -21.26
CA PHE A 29 2.32 33.18 -20.91
C PHE A 29 1.54 34.27 -21.68
N PHE A 30 0.87 33.94 -22.80
CA PHE A 30 0.07 34.89 -23.59
C PHE A 30 -1.34 34.39 -23.93
N ARG A 31 -2.06 33.78 -22.98
CA ARG A 31 -3.53 33.86 -23.01
C ARG A 31 -3.93 35.30 -22.67
N GLU A 32 -3.81 36.19 -23.64
CA GLU A 32 -4.85 37.20 -23.82
C GLU A 32 -6.16 36.42 -23.98
N SER A 33 -7.12 36.74 -23.11
CA SER A 33 -8.49 36.24 -23.15
C SER A 33 -8.99 36.23 -24.61
N ALA A 34 -9.21 35.03 -25.14
CA ALA A 34 -9.74 34.86 -26.48
C ALA A 34 -11.09 35.61 -26.59
N PRO A 35 -11.32 36.33 -27.68
CA PRO A 35 -12.54 37.11 -27.86
C PRO A 35 -13.72 36.14 -28.03
N GLY A 36 -14.65 36.17 -27.06
CA GLY A 36 -15.96 35.55 -27.13
C GLY A 36 -15.94 34.05 -27.43
N GLN A 37 -15.63 33.22 -26.41
CA GLN A 37 -16.26 31.90 -26.38
C GLN A 37 -17.78 32.14 -26.34
N PRO A 38 -18.59 31.46 -27.17
CA PRO A 38 -20.02 31.39 -26.90
C PRO A 38 -20.16 30.84 -25.48
N ASP A 39 -21.02 31.44 -24.65
CA ASP A 39 -21.38 30.87 -23.36
C ASP A 39 -21.91 29.44 -23.64
N LEU A 40 -21.03 28.45 -23.53
CA LEU A 40 -21.39 27.05 -23.60
C LEU A 40 -22.12 26.79 -22.29
N LYS A 41 -23.44 26.80 -22.39
CA LYS A 41 -24.30 26.43 -21.28
C LYS A 41 -24.20 24.91 -21.18
N TYR A 42 -23.86 24.43 -20.00
CA TYR A 42 -23.80 23.02 -19.68
C TYR A 42 -24.81 22.71 -18.58
N ALA A 43 -25.25 21.46 -18.52
CA ALA A 43 -25.73 20.91 -17.27
C ALA A 43 -24.56 20.80 -16.28
N ASP A 44 -24.86 20.81 -14.99
CA ASP A 44 -23.87 20.58 -13.94
C ASP A 44 -24.66 20.01 -12.78
N ILE A 45 -24.70 18.68 -12.70
CA ILE A 45 -25.41 17.95 -11.67
C ILE A 45 -24.45 17.70 -10.50
N MET A 46 -25.00 17.65 -9.29
CA MET A 46 -24.21 17.48 -8.08
C MET A 46 -25.04 16.94 -6.94
N ILE A 47 -24.35 16.37 -5.95
CA ILE A 47 -24.92 16.08 -4.64
C ILE A 47 -24.72 17.33 -3.75
N SER A 48 -25.80 18.08 -3.50
CA SER A 48 -25.71 19.39 -2.83
C SER A 48 -25.97 19.37 -1.32
N ASN A 49 -26.70 18.37 -0.82
CA ASN A 49 -26.98 18.15 0.60
C ASN A 49 -27.16 16.65 0.83
N HIS A 50 -26.67 16.15 1.97
CA HIS A 50 -26.99 14.80 2.45
C HIS A 50 -27.12 14.82 3.98
N SER A 51 -27.97 13.94 4.51
CA SER A 51 -28.10 13.67 5.94
C SER A 51 -28.42 12.20 6.16
N LEU A 52 -27.96 11.68 7.29
CA LEU A 52 -28.28 10.34 7.75
C LEU A 52 -28.83 10.44 9.16
N GLU A 53 -30.15 10.50 9.27
CA GLU A 53 -30.85 10.68 10.53
C GLU A 53 -31.86 9.55 10.73
N ASN A 54 -31.82 8.91 11.90
CA ASN A 54 -32.76 7.83 12.27
C ASN A 54 -32.89 6.75 11.19
N GLU A 55 -31.77 6.29 10.63
CA GLU A 55 -31.73 5.23 9.61
C GLU A 55 -32.34 5.64 8.26
N ILE A 56 -32.57 6.93 8.04
CA ILE A 56 -33.04 7.49 6.78
C ILE A 56 -31.89 8.30 6.17
N LEU A 57 -31.36 7.81 5.06
CA LEU A 57 -30.42 8.55 4.22
C LEU A 57 -31.24 9.47 3.31
N THR A 58 -31.04 10.77 3.45
CA THR A 58 -31.65 11.80 2.58
C THR A 58 -30.54 12.51 1.83
N PHE A 59 -30.68 12.69 0.52
CA PHE A 59 -29.76 13.51 -0.26
C PHE A 59 -30.47 14.26 -1.38
N THR A 60 -29.87 15.36 -1.83
CA THR A 60 -30.42 16.23 -2.88
C THR A 60 -29.52 16.24 -4.11
N VAL A 61 -30.05 15.72 -5.21
CA VAL A 61 -29.49 15.89 -6.55
C VAL A 61 -29.88 17.28 -7.05
N LYS A 62 -28.91 18.09 -7.45
CA LYS A 62 -29.12 19.45 -7.93
C LYS A 62 -28.46 19.63 -9.28
N ASN A 63 -29.18 20.17 -10.25
CA ASN A 63 -28.60 20.71 -11.46
C ASN A 63 -28.26 22.19 -11.21
N GLN A 64 -27.01 22.52 -10.92
CA GLN A 64 -26.53 23.89 -10.76
C GLN A 64 -26.12 24.56 -12.08
N GLY A 65 -26.18 23.83 -13.19
CA GLY A 65 -25.87 24.29 -14.53
C GLY A 65 -26.92 25.21 -15.14
N GLU A 66 -26.62 25.68 -16.36
CA GLU A 66 -27.48 26.58 -17.13
C GLU A 66 -28.40 25.87 -18.13
N GLU A 67 -28.18 24.56 -18.36
CA GLU A 67 -29.04 23.72 -19.19
C GLU A 67 -29.82 22.69 -18.38
N ASN A 68 -30.88 22.14 -18.98
CA ASN A 68 -31.62 21.03 -18.38
C ASN A 68 -30.82 19.73 -18.54
N ALA A 69 -30.76 18.93 -17.49
CA ALA A 69 -30.21 17.58 -17.49
C ALA A 69 -31.37 16.58 -17.59
N ASN A 70 -31.34 15.70 -18.59
CA ASN A 70 -32.35 14.66 -18.75
C ASN A 70 -31.66 13.30 -18.70
N GLY A 71 -32.35 12.29 -18.17
CA GLY A 71 -31.77 10.95 -18.10
C GLY A 71 -30.79 10.75 -16.94
N ILE A 72 -30.89 11.52 -15.86
CA ILE A 72 -29.96 11.44 -14.73
C ILE A 72 -30.17 10.12 -13.97
N GLU A 73 -29.20 9.23 -14.10
CA GLU A 73 -29.11 8.00 -13.33
C GLU A 73 -28.49 8.29 -11.96
N VAL A 74 -28.98 7.58 -10.94
CA VAL A 74 -28.53 7.68 -9.56
C VAL A 74 -28.47 6.28 -9.00
N VAL A 75 -27.27 5.87 -8.63
CA VAL A 75 -27.00 4.57 -8.02
C VAL A 75 -26.48 4.81 -6.62
N VAL A 76 -27.08 4.13 -5.64
CA VAL A 76 -26.63 4.12 -4.26
C VAL A 76 -26.34 2.70 -3.84
N GLN A 77 -25.12 2.41 -3.41
CA GLN A 77 -24.67 1.06 -3.14
C GLN A 77 -23.72 0.97 -1.94
N ILE A 78 -23.52 -0.25 -1.46
CA ILE A 78 -22.48 -0.61 -0.49
C ILE A 78 -21.64 -1.70 -1.15
N GLU A 79 -20.50 -1.33 -1.75
CA GLU A 79 -19.65 -2.25 -2.51
C GLU A 79 -19.19 -3.44 -1.68
N SER A 80 -18.81 -3.19 -0.42
CA SER A 80 -18.33 -4.22 0.50
C SER A 80 -19.34 -5.35 0.78
N LEU A 81 -20.63 -5.10 0.48
CA LEU A 81 -21.71 -6.08 0.63
C LEU A 81 -22.29 -6.54 -0.72
N ALA A 82 -21.81 -6.01 -1.85
CA ALA A 82 -22.46 -6.13 -3.16
C ALA A 82 -23.97 -5.83 -3.08
N LEU A 83 -24.32 -4.76 -2.37
CA LEU A 83 -25.70 -4.40 -2.05
C LEU A 83 -26.05 -3.05 -2.70
N VAL A 84 -27.06 -3.06 -3.57
CA VAL A 84 -27.65 -1.84 -4.13
C VAL A 84 -28.80 -1.39 -3.24
N LEU A 85 -28.72 -0.16 -2.74
CA LEU A 85 -29.73 0.45 -1.87
C LEU A 85 -30.78 1.25 -2.66
N TYR A 86 -30.37 1.82 -3.80
CA TYR A 86 -31.22 2.57 -4.71
C TYR A 86 -30.62 2.56 -6.11
N ASP A 87 -31.49 2.43 -7.12
CA ASP A 87 -31.13 2.47 -8.53
C ASP A 87 -32.38 2.94 -9.30
N ASN A 88 -32.25 4.06 -10.01
CA ASN A 88 -33.31 4.62 -10.85
C ASN A 88 -33.04 4.47 -12.36
N SER A 89 -32.07 3.65 -12.80
CA SER A 89 -31.73 3.46 -14.23
C SER A 89 -32.95 3.12 -15.11
N LEU A 90 -33.96 2.45 -14.55
CA LEU A 90 -35.21 2.14 -15.25
C LEU A 90 -36.17 3.34 -15.40
N ASN A 91 -36.05 4.36 -14.56
CA ASN A 91 -36.79 5.63 -14.63
C ASN A 91 -35.88 6.80 -14.19
N PRO A 92 -34.94 7.23 -15.05
CA PRO A 92 -33.99 8.30 -14.72
C PRO A 92 -34.68 9.64 -14.41
N LEU A 93 -33.97 10.51 -13.68
CA LEU A 93 -34.48 11.83 -13.31
C LEU A 93 -34.25 12.86 -14.41
N ASP A 94 -35.19 13.79 -14.55
CA ASP A 94 -35.03 14.98 -15.38
C ASP A 94 -35.04 16.23 -14.49
N LEU A 95 -33.97 17.03 -14.54
CA LEU A 95 -33.82 18.26 -13.78
C LEU A 95 -33.65 19.46 -14.71
N ALA A 96 -34.56 20.42 -14.59
CA ALA A 96 -34.38 21.73 -15.21
C ALA A 96 -33.12 22.43 -14.67
N ALA A 97 -32.59 23.42 -15.39
CA ALA A 97 -31.52 24.28 -14.90
C ALA A 97 -31.88 24.87 -13.51
N SER A 98 -30.94 24.83 -12.55
CA SER A 98 -31.17 25.17 -11.13
C SER A 98 -32.20 24.28 -10.40
N GLY A 99 -32.65 23.19 -11.01
CA GLY A 99 -33.60 22.23 -10.45
C GLY A 99 -32.97 21.35 -9.37
N THR A 100 -33.81 20.81 -8.49
CA THR A 100 -33.41 19.89 -7.42
C THR A 100 -34.40 18.73 -7.32
N SER A 101 -33.90 17.57 -6.91
CA SER A 101 -34.70 16.41 -6.51
C SER A 101 -34.13 15.84 -5.22
N GLU A 102 -35.02 15.51 -4.27
CA GLU A 102 -34.66 14.88 -3.01
C GLU A 102 -34.95 13.38 -3.08
N ILE A 103 -33.98 12.55 -2.70
CA ILE A 103 -34.10 11.10 -2.62
C ILE A 103 -33.95 10.70 -1.15
N GLN A 104 -34.83 9.82 -0.69
CA GLN A 104 -34.81 9.25 0.66
C GLN A 104 -34.74 7.73 0.58
N ILE A 105 -33.78 7.14 1.30
CA ILE A 105 -33.55 5.70 1.39
C ILE A 105 -33.67 5.29 2.85
N ASN A 106 -34.57 4.34 3.12
CA ASN A 106 -34.77 3.80 4.46
C ASN A 106 -33.86 2.58 4.69
N LEU A 107 -32.79 2.77 5.46
CA LEU A 107 -31.78 1.72 5.69
C LEU A 107 -32.32 0.55 6.53
N THR A 108 -33.44 0.75 7.26
CA THR A 108 -34.07 -0.32 8.06
C THR A 108 -34.49 -1.53 7.23
N GLU A 109 -34.75 -1.34 5.94
CA GLU A 109 -35.11 -2.41 5.00
C GLU A 109 -33.94 -3.37 4.73
N TYR A 110 -32.70 -2.91 4.98
CA TYR A 110 -31.46 -3.62 4.69
C TYR A 110 -30.77 -4.19 5.93
N PHE A 111 -31.37 -4.06 7.12
CA PHE A 111 -30.77 -4.51 8.38
C PHE A 111 -30.34 -5.98 8.41
N SER A 112 -31.04 -6.85 7.66
CA SER A 112 -30.66 -8.26 7.55
C SER A 112 -29.33 -8.50 6.82
N CYS A 113 -28.89 -7.53 6.02
CA CYS A 113 -27.62 -7.55 5.29
C CYS A 113 -26.47 -7.01 6.16
N PHE A 114 -26.78 -6.27 7.22
CA PHE A 114 -25.80 -5.61 8.06
C PHE A 114 -25.38 -6.47 9.26
N ARG A 115 -24.12 -6.33 9.64
CA ARG A 115 -23.50 -6.91 10.83
C ARG A 115 -23.23 -5.78 11.80
N GLY A 116 -23.66 -5.94 13.05
CA GLY A 116 -23.45 -4.92 14.06
C GLY A 116 -21.97 -4.61 14.27
N ARG A 117 -21.65 -3.33 14.55
CA ARG A 117 -20.29 -2.83 14.82
C ARG A 117 -19.35 -2.84 13.60
N PHE A 118 -19.91 -2.96 12.40
CA PHE A 118 -19.21 -2.68 11.15
C PHE A 118 -19.59 -1.28 10.65
N ILE A 119 -18.63 -0.60 10.04
CA ILE A 119 -18.87 0.63 9.27
C ILE A 119 -18.99 0.21 7.81
N TYR A 120 -20.08 0.63 7.20
CA TYR A 120 -20.37 0.44 5.78
C TYR A 120 -20.18 1.76 5.07
N SER A 121 -19.41 1.78 4.00
CA SER A 121 -19.34 2.93 3.10
C SER A 121 -20.49 2.81 2.11
N ILE A 122 -21.39 3.80 2.14
CA ILE A 122 -22.48 3.95 1.17
C ILE A 122 -22.00 4.90 0.09
N ASP A 123 -21.84 4.39 -1.12
CA ASP A 123 -21.40 5.15 -2.28
C ASP A 123 -22.63 5.63 -3.05
N LEU A 124 -22.69 6.93 -3.33
CA LEU A 124 -23.73 7.58 -4.10
C LEU A 124 -23.10 8.14 -5.36
N GLU A 125 -23.57 7.64 -6.50
CA GLU A 125 -23.13 8.02 -7.84
C GLU A 125 -24.31 8.64 -8.59
N ILE A 126 -24.08 9.81 -9.19
CA ILE A 126 -24.94 10.42 -10.18
C ILE A 126 -24.28 10.21 -11.55
N ASP A 127 -25.06 9.81 -12.54
CA ASP A 127 -24.61 9.55 -13.92
C ASP A 127 -23.33 8.69 -13.99
N PRO A 128 -23.34 7.47 -13.42
CA PRO A 128 -22.14 6.63 -13.33
C PRO A 128 -21.56 6.23 -14.70
N ASP A 129 -22.37 6.30 -15.77
CA ASP A 129 -21.97 6.02 -17.14
C ASP A 129 -21.47 7.26 -17.92
N ASP A 130 -21.42 8.44 -17.28
CA ASP A 130 -20.93 9.71 -17.84
C ASP A 130 -21.62 10.03 -19.19
N LEU A 131 -22.95 9.98 -19.19
CA LEU A 131 -23.80 10.16 -20.38
C LEU A 131 -24.23 11.62 -20.58
N ILE A 132 -24.16 12.44 -19.54
CA ILE A 132 -24.48 13.86 -19.52
C ILE A 132 -23.17 14.63 -19.54
N GLU A 133 -22.99 15.54 -20.50
CA GLU A 133 -21.77 16.37 -20.55
C GLU A 133 -21.87 17.52 -19.54
N GLU A 134 -20.95 17.56 -18.56
CA GLU A 134 -21.00 18.48 -17.43
C GLU A 134 -19.82 19.45 -17.32
N LEU A 135 -19.98 20.48 -16.47
CA LEU A 135 -18.87 21.36 -16.09
C LEU A 135 -17.84 20.66 -15.18
N SER A 136 -18.27 19.69 -14.39
CA SER A 136 -17.42 18.93 -13.47
C SER A 136 -17.99 17.54 -13.27
N GLU A 137 -17.14 16.51 -13.38
CA GLU A 137 -17.53 15.11 -13.09
C GLU A 137 -17.29 14.72 -11.61
N VAL A 138 -16.66 15.60 -10.83
CA VAL A 138 -16.14 15.26 -9.49
C VAL A 138 -17.20 15.43 -8.41
N ASN A 139 -18.23 16.22 -8.67
CA ASN A 139 -19.35 16.52 -7.78
C ASN A 139 -20.52 15.52 -7.88
N ASN A 140 -20.38 14.53 -8.76
CA ASN A 140 -21.34 13.45 -9.00
C ASN A 140 -21.18 12.27 -8.04
N PHE A 141 -20.14 12.27 -7.22
CA PHE A 141 -19.83 11.17 -6.31
C PHE A 141 -19.72 11.63 -4.85
N ILE A 142 -20.29 10.86 -3.92
CA ILE A 142 -19.98 10.97 -2.50
C ILE A 142 -20.05 9.61 -1.81
N THR A 143 -19.16 9.40 -0.85
CA THR A 143 -19.22 8.27 0.07
C THR A 143 -19.69 8.73 1.45
N ILE A 144 -20.63 8.01 2.04
CA ILE A 144 -21.19 8.26 3.38
C ILE A 144 -20.94 7.03 4.26
N ASP A 145 -20.23 7.23 5.36
CA ASP A 145 -20.02 6.16 6.34
C ASP A 145 -21.27 5.93 7.19
N TYR A 146 -21.73 4.69 7.20
CA TYR A 146 -22.87 4.22 7.97
C TYR A 146 -22.44 3.15 8.98
N THR A 147 -22.61 3.45 10.27
CA THR A 147 -22.37 2.48 11.34
C THR A 147 -23.67 1.76 11.68
N PHE A 148 -23.83 0.52 11.22
CA PHE A 148 -24.98 -0.27 11.64
C PHE A 148 -24.78 -0.76 13.07
N ALA A 149 -25.70 -0.35 13.93
CA ALA A 149 -25.80 -0.88 15.27
C ALA A 149 -27.21 -1.45 15.48
N PRO A 150 -27.37 -2.79 15.39
CA PRO A 150 -28.67 -3.40 15.63
C PRO A 150 -29.15 -2.98 17.02
N GLU A 151 -30.45 -2.69 17.14
CA GLU A 151 -31.12 -2.22 18.36
C GLU A 151 -30.42 -2.75 19.62
N GLY A 152 -29.77 -1.84 20.35
CA GLY A 152 -28.83 -2.19 21.41
C GLY A 152 -27.56 -1.35 21.42
N MET A 153 -27.31 -0.48 20.42
CA MET A 153 -26.43 0.66 20.67
C MET A 153 -27.09 1.54 21.72
N ILE A 154 -26.44 1.59 22.87
CA ILE A 154 -26.89 2.28 24.06
C ILE A 154 -27.01 3.77 23.72
N LEU A 155 -28.24 4.22 23.46
CA LEU A 155 -28.58 5.61 23.65
C LEU A 155 -28.22 5.95 25.10
N PRO A 156 -27.46 7.02 25.36
CA PRO A 156 -27.11 7.38 26.72
C PRO A 156 -28.39 7.80 27.44
N ASN A 157 -28.92 6.87 28.25
CA ASN A 157 -29.75 7.05 29.45
C ASN A 157 -30.48 5.74 29.75
N THR A 158 -30.00 4.92 30.70
CA THR A 158 -30.91 4.02 31.41
C THR A 158 -30.47 3.77 32.86
N TYR A 159 -31.40 4.00 33.78
CA TYR A 159 -31.25 3.76 35.21
C TYR A 159 -31.85 2.38 35.54
N THR A 160 -31.05 1.43 36.03
CA THR A 160 -31.53 0.14 36.57
C THR A 160 -31.02 -0.05 38.00
N TYR A 161 -31.95 -0.21 38.94
CA TYR A 161 -31.68 -0.41 40.36
C TYR A 161 -31.92 -1.89 40.69
N ASN A 162 -31.00 -2.54 41.42
CA ASN A 162 -31.13 -3.94 41.84
C ASN A 162 -31.48 -4.91 40.68
N SER A 163 -30.85 -4.74 39.52
CA SER A 163 -31.09 -5.60 38.35
C SER A 163 -29.95 -6.60 38.13
N THR A 164 -30.27 -7.70 37.46
CA THR A 164 -29.27 -8.67 36.98
C THR A 164 -29.07 -8.44 35.49
N ILE A 165 -27.82 -8.21 35.07
CA ILE A 165 -27.49 -7.81 33.70
C ILE A 165 -26.65 -8.90 33.05
N GLU A 166 -27.12 -9.45 31.93
CA GLU A 166 -26.45 -10.50 31.16
C GLU A 166 -25.39 -9.94 30.20
N ASN A 167 -25.60 -8.73 29.68
CA ASN A 167 -24.67 -8.06 28.77
C ASN A 167 -24.71 -6.54 29.01
N LEU A 168 -23.58 -5.93 29.30
CA LEU A 168 -23.47 -4.50 29.60
C LEU A 168 -22.42 -3.86 28.71
N GLY A 169 -22.83 -2.88 27.89
CA GLY A 169 -21.91 -1.93 27.27
C GLY A 169 -21.87 -0.65 28.10
N TYR A 170 -20.71 -0.04 28.25
CA TYR A 170 -20.57 1.28 28.85
C TYR A 170 -19.90 2.15 27.79
N ALA A 171 -20.45 3.32 27.47
CA ALA A 171 -19.70 4.36 26.75
C ALA A 171 -19.55 5.51 27.73
N ILE A 172 -18.31 5.76 28.16
CA ILE A 172 -18.01 6.67 29.27
C ILE A 172 -17.30 7.89 28.71
N LYS A 173 -17.81 9.09 28.97
CA LYS A 173 -17.07 10.33 28.75
C LYS A 173 -16.65 10.92 30.09
N PHE A 174 -15.38 11.30 30.24
CA PHE A 174 -14.92 11.99 31.45
C PHE A 174 -15.26 13.48 31.42
N HIS A 175 -15.38 14.13 32.58
CA HIS A 175 -15.43 15.59 32.67
C HIS A 175 -14.05 16.22 32.56
N GLU A 176 -13.04 15.50 33.03
CA GLU A 176 -11.66 15.92 33.08
C GLU A 176 -10.97 15.71 31.72
N ASN A 177 -9.97 16.55 31.43
CA ASN A 177 -9.13 16.41 30.24
C ASN A 177 -7.88 15.54 30.48
N GLN A 178 -7.53 15.28 31.74
CA GLN A 178 -6.39 14.43 32.10
C GLN A 178 -6.89 13.34 33.05
N ILE A 179 -6.88 12.10 32.57
CA ILE A 179 -7.41 10.95 33.29
C ILE A 179 -6.28 9.96 33.51
N LEU A 180 -6.06 9.57 34.76
CA LEU A 180 -5.09 8.54 35.14
C LEU A 180 -5.83 7.39 35.82
N LEU A 181 -5.82 6.21 35.20
CA LEU A 181 -6.34 4.99 35.80
C LEU A 181 -5.17 4.05 36.08
N GLU A 182 -4.91 3.77 37.36
CA GLU A 182 -3.73 3.01 37.79
C GLU A 182 -4.13 1.82 38.67
N ASN A 183 -3.47 0.68 38.47
CA ASN A 183 -3.51 -0.58 39.23
C ASN A 183 -4.85 -1.35 39.27
N SER A 184 -6.00 -0.66 39.17
CA SER A 184 -7.32 -1.30 39.16
C SER A 184 -8.35 -0.41 38.47
N LEU A 185 -9.37 -1.03 37.89
CA LEU A 185 -10.52 -0.35 37.32
C LEU A 185 -11.71 -0.47 38.28
N ASN A 186 -11.91 0.53 39.14
CA ASN A 186 -13.03 0.56 40.08
C ASN A 186 -14.17 1.40 39.51
N ILE A 187 -15.19 0.72 38.98
CA ILE A 187 -16.40 1.35 38.47
C ILE A 187 -17.46 1.31 39.57
N SER A 188 -17.89 2.47 40.08
CA SER A 188 -18.99 2.53 41.03
C SER A 188 -19.73 3.86 40.97
N LYS A 189 -21.07 3.81 41.05
CA LYS A 189 -21.94 4.99 41.22
C LYS A 189 -21.65 6.14 40.23
N GLY A 190 -21.45 5.82 38.95
CA GLY A 190 -21.15 6.83 37.92
C GLY A 190 -19.76 7.45 38.03
N HIS A 191 -18.82 6.74 38.66
CA HIS A 191 -17.41 7.12 38.74
C HIS A 191 -16.51 5.96 38.30
N ILE A 192 -15.37 6.28 37.68
CA ILE A 192 -14.23 5.36 37.52
C ILE A 192 -13.07 5.92 38.33
N ASN A 193 -12.57 5.17 39.32
CA ASN A 193 -11.43 5.59 40.16
C ASN A 193 -11.55 7.04 40.72
N GLY A 194 -12.78 7.51 40.94
CA GLY A 194 -13.08 8.87 41.42
C GLY A 194 -13.33 9.92 40.34
N TYR A 195 -13.08 9.63 39.06
CA TYR A 195 -13.44 10.50 37.95
C TYR A 195 -14.94 10.44 37.67
N SER A 196 -15.57 11.60 37.51
CA SER A 196 -17.00 11.70 37.22
C SER A 196 -17.27 11.41 35.75
N LEU A 197 -18.34 10.67 35.48
CA LEU A 197 -18.68 10.20 34.14
C LEU A 197 -19.91 10.90 33.57
N VAL A 198 -19.77 11.51 32.39
CA VAL A 198 -20.85 12.01 31.54
C VAL A 198 -21.48 10.82 30.82
N ASN A 199 -22.81 10.74 30.83
CA ASN A 199 -23.62 9.65 30.26
C ASN A 199 -23.53 8.28 30.97
N SER A 200 -23.16 8.24 32.24
CA SER A 200 -23.19 6.98 32.98
C SER A 200 -24.59 6.42 33.12
N THR A 201 -24.81 5.24 32.54
CA THR A 201 -25.70 4.22 33.09
C THR A 201 -25.33 4.05 34.57
N VAL A 202 -26.02 4.74 35.49
CA VAL A 202 -25.78 4.60 36.93
C VAL A 202 -26.40 3.28 37.37
N LEU A 203 -25.60 2.22 37.32
CA LEU A 203 -25.93 0.94 37.96
C LEU A 203 -25.74 1.10 39.47
N ASN A 204 -26.85 1.21 40.19
CA ASN A 204 -26.83 1.24 41.64
C ASN A 204 -27.25 -0.13 42.15
N SER A 205 -26.32 -0.86 42.78
CA SER A 205 -26.56 -2.18 43.37
C SER A 205 -27.01 -3.28 42.38
N SER A 206 -26.59 -3.20 41.11
CA SER A 206 -26.83 -4.24 40.10
C SER A 206 -25.68 -5.26 40.06
N THR A 207 -25.98 -6.52 39.71
CA THR A 207 -24.98 -7.61 39.65
C THR A 207 -24.77 -8.04 38.20
N LEU A 208 -23.51 -8.04 37.74
CA LEU A 208 -23.14 -8.59 36.43
C LEU A 208 -23.20 -10.13 36.51
N LEU A 209 -24.01 -10.75 35.65
CA LEU A 209 -24.09 -12.22 35.55
C LEU A 209 -22.93 -12.79 34.74
N ASN A 210 -22.45 -12.04 33.74
CA ASN A 210 -21.44 -12.51 32.81
C ASN A 210 -20.09 -11.76 33.00
N PRO A 211 -19.01 -12.45 33.43
CA PRO A 211 -17.67 -11.87 33.48
C PRO A 211 -17.08 -11.52 32.10
N GLU A 212 -17.74 -11.88 31.00
CA GLU A 212 -17.33 -11.52 29.63
C GLU A 212 -17.87 -10.14 29.14
N SER A 213 -18.52 -9.38 30.01
CA SER A 213 -19.09 -8.07 29.64
C SER A 213 -18.00 -7.05 29.32
N LYS A 214 -18.03 -6.44 28.12
CA LYS A 214 -17.02 -5.46 27.69
C LYS A 214 -17.27 -4.07 28.26
N VAL A 215 -16.26 -3.45 28.84
CA VAL A 215 -16.28 -2.06 29.28
C VAL A 215 -15.70 -1.19 28.17
N SER A 216 -16.40 -0.16 27.70
CA SER A 216 -15.83 0.80 26.76
C SER A 216 -15.65 2.19 27.39
N ILE A 217 -14.50 2.81 27.14
CA ILE A 217 -14.19 4.18 27.56
C ILE A 217 -14.07 5.02 26.29
N ALA A 218 -14.85 6.10 26.21
CA ALA A 218 -14.87 7.01 25.07
C ALA A 218 -14.18 8.34 25.42
N LEU A 219 -13.15 8.70 24.67
CA LEU A 219 -12.39 9.94 24.83
C LEU A 219 -12.70 10.89 23.68
N TYR A 220 -12.95 12.15 23.99
CA TYR A 220 -13.33 13.16 23.00
C TYR A 220 -12.54 14.44 23.17
N GLY A 221 -12.20 15.09 22.05
CA GLY A 221 -11.56 16.41 22.10
C GLY A 221 -10.17 16.27 22.72
N ASN A 222 -9.77 17.23 23.55
CA ASN A 222 -8.41 17.27 24.11
C ASN A 222 -8.25 16.38 25.37
N GLN A 223 -8.95 15.24 25.41
CA GLN A 223 -8.87 14.29 26.52
C GLN A 223 -7.66 13.38 26.39
N ASN A 224 -6.89 13.29 27.47
CA ASN A 224 -5.72 12.44 27.57
C ASN A 224 -5.95 11.40 28.65
N LEU A 225 -5.93 10.12 28.26
CA LEU A 225 -6.04 8.98 29.16
C LEU A 225 -4.69 8.30 29.32
N THR A 226 -4.26 8.09 30.57
CA THR A 226 -3.17 7.19 30.91
C THR A 226 -3.73 5.98 31.65
N LEU A 227 -3.55 4.80 31.08
CA LEU A 227 -3.79 3.51 31.74
C LEU A 227 -2.45 2.94 32.18
N LYS A 228 -2.33 2.61 33.46
CA LYS A 228 -1.09 2.07 34.01
C LYS A 228 -1.33 0.87 34.90
N ASN A 229 -0.64 -0.24 34.60
CA ASN A 229 -0.80 -1.51 35.33
C ASN A 229 -2.25 -2.04 35.33
N ILE A 230 -2.98 -1.86 34.22
CA ILE A 230 -4.36 -2.34 34.07
C ILE A 230 -4.36 -3.59 33.18
N TRP A 231 -4.75 -4.74 33.72
CA TRP A 231 -4.78 -6.01 33.00
C TRP A 231 -6.23 -6.50 32.89
N ASP A 232 -6.97 -5.91 31.95
CA ASP A 232 -8.39 -6.16 31.78
C ASP A 232 -8.75 -6.31 30.30
N ILE A 233 -8.79 -7.56 29.84
CA ILE A 233 -9.15 -7.92 28.46
C ILE A 233 -10.64 -7.71 28.13
N SER A 234 -11.44 -7.21 29.08
CA SER A 234 -12.79 -6.75 28.80
C SER A 234 -12.84 -5.26 28.41
N LEU A 235 -11.74 -4.53 28.60
CA LEU A 235 -11.67 -3.09 28.36
C LEU A 235 -11.44 -2.76 26.88
N SER A 236 -12.25 -1.84 26.37
CA SER A 236 -12.22 -1.27 25.03
C SER A 236 -12.06 0.25 25.14
N LEU A 237 -11.29 0.84 24.24
CA LEU A 237 -11.12 2.29 24.15
C LEU A 237 -11.65 2.81 22.81
N MET A 238 -12.48 3.85 22.86
CA MET A 238 -12.89 4.62 21.69
C MET A 238 -12.28 6.02 21.81
N VAL A 239 -11.43 6.41 20.87
CA VAL A 239 -10.62 7.64 20.95
C VAL A 239 -11.01 8.54 19.80
N PHE A 240 -11.58 9.72 20.07
CA PHE A 240 -12.12 10.62 19.06
C PHE A 240 -11.41 11.97 19.09
N ASN A 241 -11.05 12.50 17.93
CA ASN A 241 -10.77 13.92 17.64
C ASN A 241 -9.90 14.64 18.69
N ASN A 242 -8.60 14.70 18.45
CA ASN A 242 -7.52 15.26 19.27
C ASN A 242 -7.31 14.58 20.63
N ALA A 243 -8.00 13.47 20.90
CA ALA A 243 -7.81 12.72 22.13
C ALA A 243 -6.51 11.90 22.05
N SER A 244 -5.93 11.63 23.23
CA SER A 244 -4.72 10.83 23.34
C SER A 244 -4.84 9.73 24.39
N VAL A 245 -4.14 8.64 24.13
CA VAL A 245 -4.05 7.49 25.02
C VAL A 245 -2.61 7.10 25.23
N LEU A 246 -2.25 6.82 26.47
CA LEU A 246 -1.01 6.17 26.86
C LEU A 246 -1.35 4.90 27.66
N LEU A 247 -0.92 3.74 27.15
CA LEU A 247 -0.95 2.48 27.90
C LEU A 247 0.46 2.14 28.37
N GLU A 248 0.62 1.99 29.68
CA GLU A 248 1.86 1.55 30.32
C GLU A 248 1.62 0.27 31.09
N ASN A 249 2.34 -0.80 30.75
CA ASN A 249 2.24 -2.10 31.43
C ASN A 249 0.78 -2.58 31.55
N SER A 250 0.01 -2.49 30.46
CA SER A 250 -1.42 -2.75 30.48
C SER A 250 -1.83 -3.76 29.42
N SER A 251 -2.93 -4.48 29.65
CA SER A 251 -3.55 -5.37 28.67
C SER A 251 -5.02 -5.08 28.55
N ILE A 252 -5.47 -4.80 27.32
CA ILE A 252 -6.86 -4.46 26.99
C ILE A 252 -7.31 -5.19 25.72
N TYR A 253 -8.61 -5.17 25.46
CA TYR A 253 -9.20 -5.79 24.28
C TYR A 253 -8.88 -5.00 23.00
N ASP A 254 -9.36 -3.77 22.88
CA ASP A 254 -9.19 -2.99 21.65
C ASP A 254 -9.08 -1.48 21.87
N ILE A 255 -8.50 -0.83 20.87
CA ILE A 255 -8.47 0.62 20.71
C ILE A 255 -9.04 0.93 19.33
N GLN A 256 -10.10 1.71 19.30
CA GLN A 256 -10.72 2.22 18.08
C GLN A 256 -10.51 3.73 18.04
N SER A 257 -9.73 4.19 17.07
CA SER A 257 -9.32 5.58 16.93
C SER A 257 -10.05 6.24 15.76
N PHE A 258 -10.65 7.41 16.01
CA PHE A 258 -11.45 8.16 15.07
C PHE A 258 -10.92 9.58 14.93
N GLY A 259 -10.50 9.91 13.71
CA GLY A 259 -9.95 11.21 13.37
C GLY A 259 -8.54 11.47 13.92
N ASN A 260 -8.17 12.75 14.07
CA ASN A 260 -6.88 13.16 14.62
C ASN A 260 -6.63 12.57 16.02
N THR A 261 -5.65 11.69 16.21
CA THR A 261 -5.48 11.00 17.51
C THR A 261 -4.01 10.65 17.78
N SER A 262 -3.66 10.52 19.06
CA SER A 262 -2.33 10.07 19.48
C SER A 262 -2.42 8.86 20.42
N ILE A 263 -1.85 7.73 20.01
CA ILE A 263 -1.93 6.47 20.76
C ILE A 263 -0.50 5.99 21.03
N ASN A 264 -0.15 5.84 22.31
CA ASN A 264 1.16 5.37 22.76
C ASN A 264 0.99 4.09 23.59
N LEU A 265 1.62 3.00 23.16
CA LEU A 265 1.66 1.72 23.86
C LEU A 265 3.09 1.45 24.33
N ASN A 266 3.24 1.17 25.62
CA ASN A 266 4.51 0.88 26.24
C ASN A 266 4.38 -0.38 27.10
N ASN A 267 5.08 -1.44 26.72
CA ASN A 267 5.01 -2.76 27.36
C ASN A 267 3.56 -3.22 27.59
N SER A 268 2.73 -3.08 26.56
CA SER A 268 1.29 -3.29 26.65
C SER A 268 0.76 -4.25 25.60
N THR A 269 -0.31 -4.98 25.93
CA THR A 269 -0.96 -5.94 25.03
C THR A 269 -2.33 -5.44 24.61
N VAL A 270 -2.58 -5.34 23.31
CA VAL A 270 -3.86 -4.93 22.74
C VAL A 270 -4.26 -5.96 21.70
N MET A 271 -5.48 -6.49 21.72
CA MET A 271 -5.89 -7.46 20.70
C MET A 271 -6.09 -6.77 19.35
N TYR A 272 -6.88 -5.67 19.33
CA TYR A 272 -7.18 -4.94 18.10
C TYR A 272 -6.86 -3.45 18.23
N PHE A 273 -6.11 -2.91 17.28
CA PHE A 273 -5.93 -1.48 17.13
C PHE A 273 -6.42 -1.07 15.74
N ILE A 274 -7.53 -0.34 15.69
CA ILE A 274 -8.23 0.02 14.46
C ILE A 274 -8.36 1.54 14.38
N THR A 275 -8.07 2.10 13.22
CA THR A 275 -8.24 3.54 12.95
C THR A 275 -9.25 3.78 11.83
N SER A 276 -9.97 4.89 11.92
CA SER A 276 -10.94 5.35 10.92
C SER A 276 -10.99 6.88 10.93
N GLY A 277 -11.29 7.51 9.80
CA GLY A 277 -11.33 8.97 9.70
C GLY A 277 -11.44 9.44 8.27
N THR A 278 -11.41 10.76 8.11
CA THR A 278 -11.42 11.46 6.82
C THR A 278 -10.00 11.61 6.28
N GLU A 279 -9.87 12.05 5.01
CA GLU A 279 -8.57 12.34 4.37
C GLU A 279 -7.73 13.41 5.12
N ASN A 280 -8.38 14.26 5.91
CA ASN A 280 -7.70 15.33 6.66
C ASN A 280 -7.24 14.89 8.04
N ASP A 281 -7.60 13.68 8.47
CA ASP A 281 -7.29 13.17 9.79
C ASP A 281 -5.90 12.52 9.82
N LYS A 282 -5.16 12.81 10.89
CA LYS A 282 -3.79 12.34 11.11
C LYS A 282 -3.64 11.60 12.44
N GLY A 283 -3.11 10.39 12.35
CA GLY A 283 -2.74 9.58 13.51
C GLY A 283 -1.26 9.71 13.90
N LEU A 284 -0.97 9.74 15.19
CA LEU A 284 0.39 9.58 15.73
C LEU A 284 0.42 8.34 16.62
N PHE A 285 1.10 7.28 16.17
CA PHE A 285 1.06 5.98 16.82
C PHE A 285 2.46 5.53 17.23
N SER A 286 2.67 5.25 18.52
CA SER A 286 3.93 4.71 19.05
C SER A 286 3.68 3.39 19.79
N ILE A 287 4.36 2.31 19.39
CA ILE A 287 4.19 0.97 19.96
C ILE A 287 5.58 0.45 20.35
N LYS A 288 5.86 0.41 21.66
CA LYS A 288 7.23 0.22 22.16
C LYS A 288 7.33 -0.81 23.28
N ASN A 289 8.57 -1.24 23.51
CA ASN A 289 9.04 -1.93 24.73
C ASN A 289 8.28 -3.22 25.05
N ASN A 290 8.37 -4.23 24.18
CA ASN A 290 7.68 -5.51 24.28
C ASN A 290 6.16 -5.39 24.27
N SER A 291 5.62 -4.41 23.54
CA SER A 291 4.19 -4.38 23.30
C SER A 291 3.78 -5.50 22.33
N SER A 292 2.56 -6.00 22.46
CA SER A 292 2.02 -7.06 21.63
C SER A 292 0.67 -6.66 21.05
N ILE A 293 0.50 -6.80 19.73
CA ILE A 293 -0.78 -6.52 19.06
C ILE A 293 -1.14 -7.62 18.06
N ASP A 294 -2.37 -8.15 18.12
CA ASP A 294 -2.79 -9.19 17.16
C ASP A 294 -3.15 -8.59 15.79
N LEU A 295 -3.84 -7.45 15.77
CA LEU A 295 -4.19 -6.75 14.54
C LEU A 295 -4.06 -5.23 14.70
N VAL A 296 -3.25 -4.63 13.84
CA VAL A 296 -3.27 -3.20 13.53
C VAL A 296 -3.94 -3.02 12.18
N MET A 297 -5.07 -2.32 12.13
CA MET A 297 -5.70 -1.89 10.88
C MET A 297 -5.71 -0.36 10.85
N ASN A 298 -4.92 0.21 9.94
CA ASN A 298 -4.75 1.64 9.84
C ASN A 298 -5.34 2.18 8.53
N ARG A 299 -6.36 3.02 8.64
CA ARG A 299 -7.11 3.61 7.52
C ARG A 299 -7.00 5.12 7.38
N VAL A 300 -6.22 5.75 8.25
CA VAL A 300 -6.01 7.20 8.24
C VAL A 300 -4.55 7.52 7.96
N SER A 301 -4.28 8.68 7.38
CA SER A 301 -2.91 9.17 7.24
C SER A 301 -2.26 9.25 8.61
N SER A 302 -1.01 8.82 8.73
CA SER A 302 -0.40 8.63 10.06
C SER A 302 1.12 8.52 10.02
N GLU A 303 1.71 8.85 11.17
CA GLU A 303 3.09 8.55 11.51
C GLU A 303 3.12 7.43 12.53
N MET A 304 3.82 6.33 12.21
CA MET A 304 3.90 5.15 13.05
C MET A 304 5.34 4.87 13.48
N GLU A 305 5.55 4.67 14.77
CA GLU A 305 6.82 4.24 15.34
C GLU A 305 6.62 2.93 16.11
N ILE A 306 7.24 1.85 15.65
CA ILE A 306 7.16 0.53 16.28
C ILE A 306 8.57 0.08 16.65
N GLU A 307 8.80 -0.23 17.92
CA GLU A 307 10.12 -0.56 18.44
C GLU A 307 10.03 -1.73 19.41
N SER A 308 10.92 -2.73 19.25
CA SER A 308 11.06 -3.84 20.19
C SER A 308 9.74 -4.51 20.55
N SER A 309 8.86 -4.77 19.58
CA SER A 309 7.48 -5.22 19.81
C SER A 309 7.10 -6.41 18.91
N SER A 310 6.00 -7.09 19.25
CA SER A 310 5.47 -8.24 18.48
C SER A 310 4.10 -7.92 17.91
N LEU A 311 3.93 -8.05 16.59
CA LEU A 311 2.66 -7.79 15.93
C LEU A 311 2.28 -8.96 15.04
N SER A 312 1.07 -9.50 15.20
CA SER A 312 0.64 -10.61 14.35
C SER A 312 0.27 -10.08 12.95
N ASN A 313 -0.63 -9.09 12.84
CA ASN A 313 -1.03 -8.55 11.54
C ASN A 313 -1.02 -7.02 11.53
N ILE A 314 -0.47 -6.45 10.46
CA ILE A 314 -0.53 -5.02 10.14
C ILE A 314 -1.18 -4.87 8.77
N ILE A 315 -2.28 -4.13 8.70
CA ILE A 315 -3.00 -3.81 7.47
C ILE A 315 -3.05 -2.30 7.33
N LEU A 316 -2.43 -1.78 6.26
CA LEU A 316 -2.33 -0.36 5.97
C LEU A 316 -3.12 -0.07 4.70
N GLN A 317 -4.25 0.64 4.85
CA GLN A 317 -5.16 0.97 3.76
C GLN A 317 -5.73 2.37 4.01
N PRO A 318 -4.92 3.44 3.81
CA PRO A 318 -5.44 4.81 3.87
C PRO A 318 -6.59 4.97 2.87
N ASN A 319 -7.52 5.89 3.16
CA ASN A 319 -8.75 6.10 2.40
C ASN A 319 -8.47 6.16 0.88
N PRO A 320 -9.26 5.50 0.02
CA PRO A 320 -8.91 5.22 -1.36
C PRO A 320 -9.19 6.40 -2.30
N SER A 321 -8.76 7.62 -1.96
CA SER A 321 -8.72 8.67 -2.98
C SER A 321 -7.57 8.33 -3.94
N LEU A 322 -7.91 7.72 -5.07
CA LEU A 322 -7.00 7.35 -6.16
C LEU A 322 -6.34 8.56 -6.85
N ASN A 323 -6.53 9.77 -6.32
CA ASN A 323 -6.01 10.99 -6.89
C ASN A 323 -4.51 11.14 -6.62
N LEU A 324 -3.82 11.55 -7.67
CA LEU A 324 -2.38 11.74 -7.86
C LEU A 324 -1.76 12.77 -6.89
N MET A 325 -1.85 12.57 -5.58
CA MET A 325 -1.06 13.31 -4.61
C MET A 325 0.37 12.77 -4.57
N GLU A 326 1.36 13.67 -4.54
CA GLU A 326 2.79 13.33 -4.54
C GLU A 326 3.30 12.89 -3.15
N GLU A 327 2.49 13.02 -2.09
CA GLU A 327 2.88 12.76 -0.70
C GLU A 327 2.47 11.36 -0.23
N PHE A 328 3.10 10.83 0.84
CA PHE A 328 2.73 9.52 1.42
C PHE A 328 1.77 9.73 2.60
N ASP A 329 0.65 9.01 2.61
CA ASP A 329 -0.36 9.08 3.67
C ASP A 329 0.09 8.43 4.97
N ILE A 330 0.72 7.25 4.87
CA ILE A 330 1.21 6.51 6.03
C ILE A 330 2.72 6.44 5.96
N THR A 331 3.38 6.96 6.99
CA THR A 331 4.83 6.95 7.13
C THR A 331 5.23 6.33 8.46
N GLY A 332 6.44 5.80 8.55
CA GLY A 332 6.92 5.33 9.84
C GLY A 332 8.19 4.50 9.83
N GLU A 333 8.60 4.14 11.05
CA GLU A 333 9.75 3.28 11.32
C GLU A 333 9.34 2.07 12.15
N ILE A 334 9.84 0.89 11.77
CA ILE A 334 9.69 -0.36 12.52
C ILE A 334 11.07 -0.92 12.81
N THR A 335 11.40 -1.13 14.08
CA THR A 335 12.74 -1.52 14.53
C THR A 335 12.68 -2.67 15.54
N ASP A 336 13.66 -3.59 15.45
CA ASP A 336 13.90 -4.65 16.45
C ASP A 336 12.64 -5.47 16.82
N SER A 337 11.76 -5.71 15.85
CA SER A 337 10.43 -6.27 16.09
C SER A 337 10.22 -7.65 15.44
N THR A 338 9.12 -8.30 15.81
CA THR A 338 8.62 -9.52 15.14
C THR A 338 7.25 -9.27 14.56
N ILE A 339 7.07 -9.54 13.26
CA ILE A 339 5.81 -9.35 12.55
C ILE A 339 5.40 -10.64 11.85
N ASP A 340 4.18 -11.15 12.04
CA ASP A 340 3.75 -12.30 11.23
C ASP A 340 3.37 -11.85 9.82
N SER A 341 2.52 -10.83 9.68
CA SER A 341 2.12 -10.33 8.36
C SER A 341 2.01 -8.81 8.32
N ILE A 342 2.54 -8.20 7.26
CA ILE A 342 2.31 -6.80 6.91
C ILE A 342 1.77 -6.69 5.47
N GLY A 343 0.60 -6.08 5.36
CA GLY A 343 -0.10 -5.80 4.11
C GLY A 343 -0.30 -4.30 3.91
N SER A 344 -0.03 -3.80 2.70
CA SER A 344 -0.16 -2.38 2.37
C SER A 344 -0.86 -2.20 1.02
N PHE A 345 -1.79 -1.24 0.96
CA PHE A 345 -2.44 -0.78 -0.26
C PHE A 345 -2.52 0.75 -0.24
N GLY A 346 -1.82 1.44 -1.14
CA GLY A 346 -1.90 2.90 -1.29
C GLY A 346 -0.57 3.64 -1.15
N GLN A 347 -0.61 4.90 -0.72
CA GLN A 347 0.52 5.83 -0.61
C GLN A 347 1.25 5.67 0.74
N ILE A 348 2.24 4.79 0.80
CA ILE A 348 2.85 4.35 2.07
C ILE A 348 4.37 4.45 1.98
N ASN A 349 5.07 4.85 3.05
CA ASN A 349 6.53 4.88 3.09
C ASN A 349 7.10 4.43 4.46
N PHE A 350 7.75 3.25 4.50
CA PHE A 350 8.34 2.70 5.71
C PHE A 350 9.85 2.49 5.63
N LEU A 351 10.51 2.69 6.77
CA LEU A 351 11.81 2.10 7.07
C LEU A 351 11.62 0.98 8.11
N ILE A 352 11.98 -0.25 7.74
CA ILE A 352 11.86 -1.42 8.60
C ILE A 352 13.26 -1.99 8.79
N SER A 353 13.73 -2.10 10.04
CA SER A 353 15.08 -2.58 10.32
C SER A 353 15.17 -3.59 11.46
N HIS A 354 16.16 -4.49 11.38
CA HIS A 354 16.44 -5.50 12.40
C HIS A 354 15.19 -6.32 12.82
N THR A 355 14.27 -6.53 11.87
CA THR A 355 12.94 -7.08 12.15
C THR A 355 12.78 -8.41 11.42
N ASN A 356 12.16 -9.39 12.11
CA ASN A 356 11.77 -10.66 11.50
C ASN A 356 10.32 -10.57 11.04
N ILE A 357 10.07 -10.86 9.76
CA ILE A 357 8.73 -10.79 9.17
C ILE A 357 8.38 -12.11 8.48
N THR A 358 7.23 -12.71 8.80
CA THR A 358 6.83 -13.94 8.12
C THR A 358 6.31 -13.63 6.71
N SER A 359 5.42 -12.66 6.53
CA SER A 359 4.86 -12.31 5.23
C SER A 359 4.76 -10.80 5.00
N VAL A 360 5.16 -10.36 3.81
CA VAL A 360 5.09 -8.96 3.36
C VAL A 360 4.34 -8.90 2.04
N SER A 361 3.33 -8.02 1.93
CA SER A 361 2.65 -7.71 0.67
C SER A 361 2.39 -6.22 0.54
N PHE A 362 3.03 -5.57 -0.43
CA PHE A 362 2.89 -4.14 -0.69
C PHE A 362 2.32 -3.90 -2.09
N MET A 363 1.35 -2.99 -2.22
CA MET A 363 0.62 -2.73 -3.45
C MET A 363 0.35 -1.23 -3.63
N GLY A 364 0.26 -0.78 -4.88
CA GLY A 364 -0.01 0.63 -5.20
C GLY A 364 1.24 1.50 -5.08
N ASN A 365 1.08 2.80 -4.86
CA ASN A 365 2.19 3.76 -4.67
C ASN A 365 2.86 3.61 -3.28
N SER A 366 3.21 2.39 -2.89
CA SER A 366 3.85 2.10 -1.61
C SER A 366 5.35 1.97 -1.76
N LYS A 367 6.12 2.44 -0.78
CA LYS A 367 7.55 2.30 -0.66
C LYS A 367 7.90 1.68 0.69
N ALA A 368 8.80 0.70 0.71
CA ALA A 368 9.39 0.25 1.98
C ALA A 368 10.86 -0.11 1.81
N THR A 369 11.66 0.28 2.79
CA THR A 369 13.07 -0.08 2.90
C THR A 369 13.25 -1.06 4.04
N PHE A 370 13.72 -2.26 3.74
CA PHE A 370 14.06 -3.32 4.69
C PHE A 370 15.58 -3.32 4.93
N GLN A 371 16.03 -3.05 6.15
CA GLN A 371 17.44 -3.00 6.51
C GLN A 371 17.78 -4.06 7.56
N LYS A 372 18.63 -5.03 7.22
CA LYS A 372 19.02 -6.12 8.13
C LYS A 372 17.81 -6.92 8.65
N CYS A 373 16.82 -7.14 7.78
CA CYS A 373 15.61 -7.89 8.12
C CYS A 373 15.72 -9.35 7.66
N ILE A 374 14.94 -10.22 8.31
CA ILE A 374 14.72 -11.59 7.87
C ILE A 374 13.25 -11.74 7.49
N LEU A 375 12.97 -11.99 6.21
CA LEU A 375 11.64 -12.11 5.65
C LEU A 375 11.40 -13.58 5.24
N SER A 376 10.26 -14.19 5.56
CA SER A 376 9.96 -15.51 4.98
C SER A 376 9.39 -15.37 3.56
N SER A 377 8.39 -14.52 3.34
CA SER A 377 7.83 -14.24 2.02
C SER A 377 7.64 -12.74 1.77
N LEU A 378 7.81 -12.33 0.51
CA LEU A 378 7.74 -10.95 0.05
C LEU A 378 7.02 -10.83 -1.30
N SER A 379 6.05 -9.92 -1.42
CA SER A 379 5.40 -9.59 -2.70
C SER A 379 5.22 -8.08 -2.87
N SER A 380 5.44 -7.59 -4.09
CA SER A 380 5.23 -6.18 -4.49
C SER A 380 4.43 -6.08 -5.79
N ALA A 381 3.34 -5.33 -5.81
CA ALA A 381 2.52 -5.13 -7.02
C ALA A 381 2.15 -3.66 -7.28
N PHE A 382 1.64 -3.37 -8.49
CA PHE A 382 1.02 -2.09 -8.85
C PHE A 382 1.83 -0.83 -8.49
N SER A 383 3.07 -0.74 -8.98
CA SER A 383 4.01 0.38 -8.76
C SER A 383 4.65 0.48 -7.35
N ALA A 384 4.45 -0.51 -6.48
CA ALA A 384 5.12 -0.52 -5.19
C ALA A 384 6.65 -0.59 -5.36
N ILE A 385 7.43 0.05 -4.48
CA ILE A 385 8.89 0.06 -4.52
C ILE A 385 9.42 -0.52 -3.20
N LEU A 386 9.95 -1.73 -3.26
CA LEU A 386 10.56 -2.38 -2.09
C LEU A 386 12.07 -2.37 -2.22
N ILE A 387 12.78 -1.90 -1.20
CA ILE A 387 14.24 -1.82 -1.16
C ILE A 387 14.71 -2.78 -0.07
N LEU A 388 15.46 -3.82 -0.44
CA LEU A 388 16.11 -4.70 0.54
C LEU A 388 17.58 -4.34 0.65
N ASN A 389 18.04 -4.05 1.87
CA ASN A 389 19.41 -3.72 2.19
C ASN A 389 19.90 -4.64 3.32
N GLU A 390 20.96 -5.41 3.06
CA GLU A 390 21.51 -6.38 4.04
C GLU A 390 20.44 -7.36 4.59
N SER A 391 19.38 -7.62 3.83
CA SER A 391 18.21 -8.40 4.27
C SER A 391 18.17 -9.78 3.63
N GLN A 392 17.48 -10.72 4.26
CA GLN A 392 17.34 -12.10 3.81
C GLN A 392 15.88 -12.43 3.53
N VAL A 393 15.60 -13.10 2.39
CA VAL A 393 14.29 -13.67 2.08
C VAL A 393 14.41 -15.20 2.03
N LEU A 394 13.69 -15.89 2.93
CA LEU A 394 13.90 -17.32 3.21
C LEU A 394 13.05 -18.29 2.38
N LYS A 395 11.93 -17.86 1.80
CA LYS A 395 11.04 -18.76 1.05
C LYS A 395 10.67 -18.22 -0.32
N SER A 396 9.90 -17.15 -0.41
CA SER A 396 9.36 -16.72 -1.70
C SER A 396 9.42 -15.21 -1.87
N LEU A 397 9.96 -14.75 -2.99
CA LEU A 397 9.82 -13.37 -3.46
C LEU A 397 9.10 -13.37 -4.81
N THR A 398 7.95 -12.71 -4.89
CA THR A 398 7.13 -12.57 -6.10
C THR A 398 7.29 -11.17 -6.68
N TYR A 399 7.37 -11.06 -8.02
CA TYR A 399 7.51 -9.84 -8.84
C TYR A 399 8.94 -9.29 -9.02
N GLY A 400 9.17 -8.56 -10.12
CA GLY A 400 10.49 -8.34 -10.76
C GLY A 400 11.57 -7.62 -9.93
N ILE A 401 12.84 -8.01 -10.15
CA ILE A 401 14.03 -7.57 -9.38
C ILE A 401 14.91 -6.60 -10.18
N ILE A 402 15.36 -5.53 -9.52
CA ILE A 402 16.51 -4.70 -9.89
C ILE A 402 17.61 -4.87 -8.84
N VAL A 403 18.82 -5.20 -9.25
CA VAL A 403 20.02 -5.18 -8.40
C VAL A 403 20.84 -3.94 -8.78
N SER A 404 20.81 -2.90 -7.95
CA SER A 404 21.41 -1.59 -8.28
C SER A 404 22.80 -1.36 -7.65
N SER A 405 23.13 -2.07 -6.57
CA SER A 405 24.44 -2.01 -5.89
C SER A 405 24.64 -3.17 -4.91
N GLY A 406 25.90 -3.52 -4.60
CA GLY A 406 26.22 -4.59 -3.64
C GLY A 406 26.12 -6.01 -4.21
N SER A 407 26.30 -7.04 -3.38
CA SER A 407 26.30 -8.45 -3.80
C SER A 407 25.01 -9.17 -3.40
N VAL A 408 24.28 -9.74 -4.37
CA VAL A 408 23.02 -10.47 -4.17
C VAL A 408 23.19 -11.93 -4.56
N ASN A 409 22.70 -12.87 -3.73
CA ASN A 409 22.73 -14.31 -4.03
C ASN A 409 21.31 -14.87 -4.21
N ILE A 410 21.06 -15.64 -5.28
CA ILE A 410 19.77 -16.29 -5.59
C ILE A 410 19.95 -17.81 -5.83
N THR A 411 19.11 -18.66 -5.21
CA THR A 411 19.16 -20.14 -5.35
C THR A 411 17.78 -20.79 -5.59
N ASN A 412 17.70 -21.94 -6.30
CA ASN A 412 16.58 -22.91 -6.40
C ASN A 412 15.14 -22.38 -6.72
N GLY A 413 14.57 -22.50 -7.94
CA GLY A 413 13.28 -21.82 -8.31
C GLY A 413 12.03 -22.65 -8.71
N GLU A 414 10.97 -21.95 -9.20
CA GLU A 414 9.87 -22.37 -10.14
C GLU A 414 9.18 -21.13 -10.82
N ILE A 415 8.62 -21.20 -12.05
CA ILE A 415 8.27 -20.04 -12.93
C ILE A 415 6.81 -20.03 -13.48
N GLN A 416 6.13 -18.85 -13.53
CA GLN A 416 5.22 -18.38 -14.62
C GLN A 416 4.66 -16.92 -14.45
N GLY A 417 4.74 -16.03 -15.47
CA GLY A 417 3.92 -14.79 -15.64
C GLY A 417 4.59 -13.48 -16.16
N ASP A 418 3.93 -12.69 -17.03
CA ASP A 418 4.43 -11.44 -17.69
C ASP A 418 4.15 -10.12 -16.90
N TYR A 419 5.11 -9.45 -16.24
CA TYR A 419 4.83 -8.17 -15.51
C TYR A 419 6.01 -7.18 -15.32
N LEU A 420 5.69 -5.91 -14.98
CA LEU A 420 6.58 -4.74 -14.73
C LEU A 420 7.40 -4.81 -13.41
N ASN A 421 8.63 -4.25 -13.41
CA ASN A 421 9.62 -4.30 -12.32
C ASN A 421 9.32 -3.36 -11.13
N THR A 422 9.49 -3.84 -9.88
CA THR A 422 9.09 -3.09 -8.65
C THR A 422 10.00 -3.29 -7.41
N THR A 423 10.86 -4.32 -7.34
CA THR A 423 11.71 -4.57 -6.14
C THR A 423 13.20 -4.30 -6.43
N THR A 424 13.89 -3.60 -5.52
CA THR A 424 15.34 -3.32 -5.56
C THR A 424 16.10 -4.09 -4.47
N LEU A 425 17.15 -4.82 -4.83
CA LEU A 425 18.00 -5.59 -3.91
C LEU A 425 19.40 -4.99 -3.77
N ILE A 426 19.90 -4.90 -2.54
CA ILE A 426 21.24 -4.42 -2.16
C ILE A 426 21.78 -5.35 -1.06
N ASN A 427 22.94 -5.99 -1.29
CA ASN A 427 23.59 -6.89 -0.31
C ASN A 427 22.67 -7.95 0.33
N SER A 428 21.78 -8.57 -0.46
CA SER A 428 20.67 -9.39 0.04
C SER A 428 20.74 -10.85 -0.45
N ASN A 429 20.17 -11.79 0.30
CA ASN A 429 20.12 -13.21 -0.07
C ASN A 429 18.67 -13.67 -0.26
N VAL A 430 18.38 -14.41 -1.33
CA VAL A 430 17.04 -14.94 -1.67
C VAL A 430 17.16 -16.44 -1.98
N SER A 431 16.42 -17.29 -1.26
CA SER A 431 16.65 -18.74 -1.29
C SER A 431 15.73 -19.57 -2.21
N ASP A 432 14.59 -19.03 -2.65
CA ASP A 432 13.69 -19.64 -3.65
C ASP A 432 12.83 -18.55 -4.32
N SER A 433 12.61 -18.66 -5.64
CA SER A 433 11.99 -17.58 -6.42
C SER A 433 11.33 -17.97 -7.73
N SER A 434 10.43 -17.10 -8.18
CA SER A 434 9.66 -17.20 -9.42
C SER A 434 9.73 -15.90 -10.24
N TYR A 435 10.80 -15.72 -11.03
CA TYR A 435 11.00 -14.57 -11.92
C TYR A 435 11.13 -14.95 -13.38
N ASN A 436 10.49 -14.15 -14.23
CA ASN A 436 10.71 -14.17 -15.67
C ASN A 436 11.93 -13.32 -16.10
N SER A 437 12.32 -12.29 -15.33
CA SER A 437 13.45 -11.41 -15.67
C SER A 437 14.13 -10.75 -14.45
N ILE A 438 15.45 -10.57 -14.52
CA ILE A 438 16.29 -9.88 -13.53
C ILE A 438 17.12 -8.80 -14.22
N THR A 439 17.13 -7.58 -13.68
CA THR A 439 18.03 -6.50 -14.15
C THR A 439 19.11 -6.22 -13.11
N VAL A 440 20.37 -6.20 -13.52
CA VAL A 440 21.53 -5.77 -12.70
C VAL A 440 22.14 -4.53 -13.37
N ASN A 441 22.34 -3.47 -12.61
CA ASN A 441 22.85 -2.21 -13.14
C ASN A 441 23.87 -1.56 -12.19
N GLY A 442 24.56 -0.51 -12.64
CA GLY A 442 25.53 0.25 -11.88
C GLY A 442 26.75 -0.59 -11.50
N THR A 443 26.91 -0.85 -10.20
CA THR A 443 27.98 -1.70 -9.64
C THR A 443 27.43 -2.98 -8.99
N GLY A 444 26.17 -3.31 -9.27
CA GLY A 444 25.52 -4.49 -8.70
C GLY A 444 26.23 -5.78 -9.09
N GLN A 445 26.29 -6.72 -8.16
CA GLN A 445 26.82 -8.06 -8.37
C GLN A 445 25.73 -9.08 -8.06
N LEU A 446 25.45 -9.98 -8.98
CA LEU A 446 24.46 -11.05 -8.83
C LEU A 446 25.17 -12.40 -8.91
N SER A 447 25.03 -13.25 -7.89
CA SER A 447 25.40 -14.67 -7.98
C SER A 447 24.15 -15.54 -8.03
N ILE A 448 24.13 -16.48 -8.98
CA ILE A 448 22.98 -17.32 -9.25
C ILE A 448 23.37 -18.79 -9.41
N THR A 449 22.56 -19.68 -8.83
CA THR A 449 22.78 -21.13 -8.85
C THR A 449 21.46 -21.89 -8.97
N ASN A 450 21.40 -22.82 -9.92
CA ASN A 450 20.26 -23.71 -10.19
C ASN A 450 18.94 -22.96 -10.44
N TYR A 451 18.96 -21.93 -11.28
CA TYR A 451 17.80 -21.05 -11.51
C TYR A 451 17.65 -20.61 -12.98
N SER A 452 16.43 -20.52 -13.52
CA SER A 452 16.19 -20.05 -14.91
C SER A 452 15.68 -18.62 -14.93
N SER A 453 16.25 -17.75 -15.77
CA SER A 453 15.70 -16.39 -16.00
C SER A 453 16.28 -15.68 -17.22
N ASN A 454 15.55 -14.66 -17.67
CA ASN A 454 16.13 -13.62 -18.52
C ASN A 454 16.90 -12.61 -17.65
N ILE A 455 18.15 -12.32 -17.96
CA ILE A 455 19.02 -11.45 -17.18
C ILE A 455 19.48 -10.29 -18.07
N PHE A 456 19.34 -9.06 -17.59
CA PHE A 456 19.80 -7.84 -18.23
C PHE A 456 20.89 -7.19 -17.38
N LEU A 457 22.08 -7.01 -17.93
CA LEU A 457 23.24 -6.43 -17.26
C LEU A 457 23.65 -5.13 -17.97
N TYR A 458 23.81 -4.06 -17.20
CA TYR A 458 24.17 -2.72 -17.68
C TYR A 458 25.31 -2.10 -16.84
N ASP A 459 25.90 -1.01 -17.34
CA ASP A 459 26.99 -0.27 -16.67
C ASP A 459 28.19 -1.15 -16.29
N SER A 460 28.56 -1.26 -15.01
CA SER A 460 29.66 -2.09 -14.49
C SER A 460 29.13 -3.25 -13.64
N ALA A 461 27.93 -3.73 -13.94
CA ALA A 461 27.29 -4.85 -13.26
C ALA A 461 28.06 -6.16 -13.47
N GLN A 462 27.99 -7.06 -12.49
CA GLN A 462 28.61 -8.38 -12.56
C GLN A 462 27.58 -9.48 -12.33
N LEU A 463 27.65 -10.55 -13.11
CA LEU A 463 26.88 -11.77 -12.94
C LEU A 463 27.80 -12.96 -12.76
N MET A 464 27.61 -13.75 -11.70
CA MET A 464 28.30 -15.02 -11.45
C MET A 464 27.29 -16.17 -11.50
N ILE A 465 27.35 -16.99 -12.55
CA ILE A 465 26.52 -18.20 -12.67
C ILE A 465 27.37 -19.41 -12.26
N ASN A 466 26.97 -20.08 -11.18
CA ASN A 466 27.65 -21.28 -10.68
C ASN A 466 26.66 -22.42 -10.58
N GLU A 467 26.59 -23.27 -11.61
CA GLU A 467 25.70 -24.42 -11.62
C GLU A 467 26.37 -25.66 -11.03
N SER A 468 25.55 -26.50 -10.38
CA SER A 468 26.02 -27.77 -9.80
C SER A 468 26.33 -28.83 -10.87
N SER A 469 25.71 -28.76 -12.04
CA SER A 469 25.99 -29.63 -13.20
C SER A 469 25.57 -28.99 -14.54
N ILE A 470 26.27 -29.27 -15.63
CA ILE A 470 25.87 -28.91 -17.00
C ILE A 470 24.49 -29.48 -17.40
N ASN A 471 24.03 -30.54 -16.72
CA ASN A 471 22.72 -31.15 -16.93
C ASN A 471 21.61 -30.48 -16.11
N SER A 472 21.90 -29.33 -15.47
CA SER A 472 20.90 -28.51 -14.81
C SER A 472 19.77 -28.18 -15.79
N THR A 473 18.52 -28.25 -15.33
CA THR A 473 17.37 -27.77 -16.11
C THR A 473 17.31 -26.24 -16.16
N ALA A 474 18.20 -25.57 -15.43
CA ALA A 474 18.33 -24.12 -15.44
C ALA A 474 18.77 -23.62 -16.83
N LYS A 475 18.04 -22.63 -17.35
CA LYS A 475 18.34 -21.97 -18.62
C LYS A 475 18.34 -20.47 -18.45
N TYR A 476 19.38 -19.84 -18.98
CA TYR A 476 19.59 -18.40 -18.89
C TYR A 476 19.47 -17.72 -20.26
N THR A 477 18.81 -16.57 -20.31
CA THR A 477 18.89 -15.65 -21.46
C THR A 477 19.59 -14.39 -20.96
N CYS A 478 20.80 -14.10 -21.40
CA CYS A 478 21.59 -12.98 -20.91
C CYS A 478 21.71 -11.89 -21.96
N PHE A 479 21.35 -10.66 -21.60
CA PHE A 479 21.57 -9.44 -22.36
C PHE A 479 22.58 -8.59 -21.58
N ILE A 480 23.73 -8.29 -22.17
CA ILE A 480 24.85 -7.65 -21.49
C ILE A 480 25.28 -6.43 -22.31
N GLN A 481 25.41 -5.28 -21.66
CA GLN A 481 25.80 -4.03 -22.30
C GLN A 481 26.85 -3.28 -21.47
N ASP A 482 27.50 -2.31 -22.12
CA ASP A 482 28.46 -1.37 -21.51
C ASP A 482 29.66 -2.10 -20.93
N SER A 483 30.06 -1.88 -19.68
CA SER A 483 31.21 -2.55 -19.05
C SER A 483 30.84 -3.77 -18.18
N ALA A 484 29.63 -4.29 -18.35
CA ALA A 484 29.14 -5.37 -17.50
C ALA A 484 29.86 -6.70 -17.78
N GLU A 485 29.98 -7.53 -16.75
CA GLU A 485 30.73 -8.79 -16.78
C GLU A 485 29.83 -9.98 -16.44
N ILE A 486 29.95 -11.06 -17.21
CA ILE A 486 29.42 -12.38 -16.84
C ILE A 486 30.59 -13.35 -16.61
N VAL A 487 30.52 -14.07 -15.48
CA VAL A 487 31.40 -15.18 -15.12
C VAL A 487 30.52 -16.42 -14.94
N GLY A 488 30.68 -17.42 -15.81
CA GLY A 488 29.89 -18.64 -15.80
C GLY A 488 30.74 -19.89 -15.62
N ASN A 489 30.35 -20.76 -14.71
CA ASN A 489 30.99 -22.04 -14.46
C ASN A 489 29.95 -23.16 -14.53
N ASN A 490 30.18 -24.16 -15.40
CA ASN A 490 29.34 -25.35 -15.55
C ASN A 490 27.87 -25.03 -15.91
N CYS A 491 27.63 -23.88 -16.57
CA CYS A 491 26.30 -23.31 -16.78
C CYS A 491 25.71 -23.60 -18.16
N SER A 492 24.38 -23.51 -18.29
CA SER A 492 23.65 -23.67 -19.57
C SER A 492 22.90 -22.37 -19.94
N ILE A 493 23.44 -21.63 -20.92
CA ILE A 493 22.88 -20.36 -21.40
C ILE A 493 22.14 -20.61 -22.73
N GLU A 494 20.84 -20.33 -22.77
CA GLU A 494 20.02 -20.48 -23.98
C GLU A 494 20.34 -19.37 -25.00
N THR A 495 20.53 -18.13 -24.55
CA THR A 495 20.92 -17.03 -25.44
C THR A 495 21.80 -16.05 -24.70
N LEU A 496 22.92 -15.66 -25.31
CA LEU A 496 23.87 -14.70 -24.80
C LEU A 496 24.05 -13.58 -25.83
N LEU A 497 23.54 -12.39 -25.52
CA LEU A 497 23.72 -11.19 -26.34
C LEU A 497 24.62 -10.21 -25.60
N ALA A 498 25.78 -9.88 -26.16
CA ALA A 498 26.73 -8.95 -25.57
C ALA A 498 27.02 -7.77 -26.51
N TYR A 499 26.93 -6.55 -25.97
CA TYR A 499 27.13 -5.29 -26.68
C TYR A 499 28.10 -4.36 -25.93
N GLY A 500 28.77 -3.46 -26.64
CA GLY A 500 29.63 -2.43 -26.03
C GLY A 500 30.93 -3.01 -25.48
N ASP A 501 31.34 -2.62 -24.27
CA ASP A 501 32.59 -3.06 -23.62
C ASP A 501 32.36 -4.30 -22.71
N ALA A 502 31.32 -5.09 -22.96
CA ALA A 502 30.93 -6.19 -22.08
C ALA A 502 32.00 -7.28 -22.02
N ARG A 503 32.21 -7.89 -20.85
CA ARG A 503 33.19 -8.96 -20.63
C ARG A 503 32.50 -10.29 -20.35
N ILE A 504 33.03 -11.35 -20.96
CA ILE A 504 32.51 -12.71 -20.83
C ILE A 504 33.65 -13.63 -20.43
N ASP A 505 33.49 -14.31 -19.29
CA ASP A 505 34.35 -15.37 -18.79
C ASP A 505 33.52 -16.64 -18.57
N LEU A 506 33.67 -17.64 -19.44
CA LEU A 506 32.94 -18.90 -19.34
C LEU A 506 33.92 -20.06 -19.30
N ASP A 507 33.73 -20.98 -18.35
CA ASP A 507 34.62 -22.12 -18.15
C ASP A 507 33.88 -23.42 -17.74
N ASN A 508 34.63 -24.52 -17.61
CA ASN A 508 34.23 -25.79 -17.01
C ASN A 508 33.00 -26.45 -17.66
N LYS A 509 33.09 -26.77 -18.96
CA LYS A 509 32.01 -27.47 -19.70
C LYS A 509 30.70 -26.69 -19.69
N SER A 510 30.76 -25.36 -19.83
CA SER A 510 29.53 -24.59 -20.03
C SER A 510 28.93 -24.87 -21.42
N PHE A 511 27.63 -24.63 -21.58
CA PHE A 511 26.91 -24.76 -22.84
C PHE A 511 26.21 -23.43 -23.16
N VAL A 512 26.39 -22.93 -24.40
CA VAL A 512 25.64 -21.77 -24.92
C VAL A 512 24.95 -22.17 -26.22
N ASN A 513 23.62 -22.07 -26.28
CA ASN A 513 22.89 -22.42 -27.49
C ASN A 513 23.07 -21.36 -28.59
N LEU A 514 22.87 -20.08 -28.27
CA LEU A 514 23.14 -18.96 -29.18
C LEU A 514 23.98 -17.89 -28.50
N ALA A 515 25.14 -17.58 -29.05
CA ALA A 515 25.98 -16.46 -28.64
C ALA A 515 26.07 -15.42 -29.78
N LEU A 516 25.61 -14.19 -29.52
CA LEU A 516 25.82 -13.03 -30.40
C LEU A 516 26.71 -12.04 -29.65
N LEU A 517 27.95 -11.93 -30.11
CA LEU A 517 28.97 -11.09 -29.48
C LEU A 517 29.26 -9.90 -30.39
N ASN A 518 28.78 -8.72 -29.97
CA ASN A 518 29.00 -7.43 -30.60
C ASN A 518 29.68 -6.47 -29.63
N ASN A 519 30.84 -6.86 -29.11
CA ASN A 519 31.58 -6.12 -28.10
C ASN A 519 33.01 -5.77 -28.53
N SER A 520 33.57 -4.74 -27.88
CA SER A 520 34.93 -4.21 -28.08
C SER A 520 35.98 -4.85 -27.16
N ASN A 521 35.56 -5.49 -26.08
CA ASN A 521 36.45 -6.12 -25.09
C ASN A 521 36.74 -7.61 -25.39
N GLU A 522 37.85 -8.09 -24.82
CA GLU A 522 38.28 -9.48 -24.93
C GLU A 522 37.32 -10.42 -24.18
N ASN A 523 36.81 -11.43 -24.89
CA ASN A 523 36.04 -12.52 -24.29
C ASN A 523 36.98 -13.70 -24.03
N ASP A 524 36.90 -14.31 -22.85
CA ASP A 524 37.66 -15.50 -22.48
C ASP A 524 36.70 -16.67 -22.30
N ILE A 525 36.60 -17.52 -23.32
CA ILE A 525 35.67 -18.64 -23.33
C ILE A 525 36.48 -19.93 -23.41
N ARG A 526 36.37 -20.77 -22.40
CA ARG A 526 37.16 -21.99 -22.22
C ARG A 526 36.28 -23.20 -21.99
N ASP A 527 36.74 -24.35 -22.51
CA ASP A 527 36.10 -25.65 -22.32
C ASP A 527 34.58 -25.60 -22.48
N THR A 528 34.05 -24.83 -23.44
CA THR A 528 32.63 -24.51 -23.59
C THR A 528 32.09 -24.99 -24.94
N VAL A 529 30.84 -25.48 -24.96
CA VAL A 529 30.12 -25.86 -26.18
C VAL A 529 29.25 -24.70 -26.65
N LEU A 530 29.43 -24.24 -27.88
CA LEU A 530 28.66 -23.17 -28.50
C LEU A 530 27.87 -23.75 -29.69
N SER A 531 26.55 -23.86 -29.63
CA SER A 531 25.79 -24.42 -30.77
C SER A 531 25.71 -23.45 -31.95
N GLN A 532 25.62 -22.15 -31.67
CA GLN A 532 25.61 -21.08 -32.66
C GLN A 532 26.42 -19.90 -32.13
N LEU A 533 27.37 -19.42 -32.94
CA LEU A 533 28.19 -18.26 -32.64
C LEU A 533 28.10 -17.23 -33.77
N ILE A 534 27.68 -16.02 -33.42
CA ILE A 534 27.66 -14.86 -34.30
C ILE A 534 28.60 -13.81 -33.70
N LEU A 535 29.71 -13.56 -34.40
CA LEU A 535 30.66 -12.51 -34.04
C LEU A 535 30.42 -11.30 -34.94
N ILE A 536 30.05 -10.18 -34.33
CA ILE A 536 29.86 -8.90 -35.02
C ILE A 536 30.87 -7.94 -34.41
N SER A 537 32.13 -8.01 -34.80
CA SER A 537 33.16 -7.13 -34.22
C SER A 537 33.47 -5.95 -35.15
N ASP A 538 33.50 -4.74 -34.59
CA ASP A 538 34.25 -3.58 -35.12
C ASP A 538 35.70 -3.54 -34.56
N ASN A 539 36.22 -4.68 -34.07
CA ASN A 539 37.50 -4.77 -33.37
C ASN A 539 38.69 -4.58 -34.34
N GLN A 540 38.93 -3.33 -34.77
CA GLN A 540 40.01 -2.99 -35.69
C GLN A 540 41.35 -2.74 -35.00
N ASN A 541 41.44 -2.76 -33.65
CA ASN A 541 42.66 -2.38 -32.93
C ASN A 541 42.97 -3.12 -31.60
N GLY A 542 42.24 -4.17 -31.18
CA GLY A 542 42.46 -4.88 -29.90
C GLY A 542 42.75 -6.39 -30.05
N GLU A 543 43.35 -7.01 -29.03
CA GLU A 543 43.63 -8.46 -29.00
C GLU A 543 42.35 -9.29 -29.27
N PRO A 544 42.43 -10.38 -30.06
CA PRO A 544 41.25 -11.16 -30.42
C PRO A 544 40.69 -11.92 -29.20
N SER A 545 39.36 -12.00 -29.10
CA SER A 545 38.67 -12.90 -28.15
C SER A 545 39.30 -14.29 -28.14
N ARG A 546 39.54 -14.85 -26.95
CA ARG A 546 40.22 -16.13 -26.75
C ARG A 546 39.20 -17.24 -26.56
N PHE A 547 39.22 -18.20 -27.48
CA PHE A 547 38.44 -19.43 -27.39
C PHE A 547 39.40 -20.61 -27.19
N THR A 548 39.35 -21.27 -26.04
CA THR A 548 40.26 -22.38 -25.69
C THR A 548 39.47 -23.66 -25.46
N ASN A 549 39.81 -24.74 -26.18
CA ASN A 549 39.12 -26.04 -26.05
C ASN A 549 37.58 -26.00 -26.25
N CYS A 550 37.08 -25.04 -27.01
CA CYS A 550 35.66 -24.94 -27.31
C CYS A 550 35.26 -25.85 -28.47
N SER A 551 34.02 -26.37 -28.44
CA SER A 551 33.39 -26.94 -29.64
C SER A 551 32.34 -25.96 -30.16
N ILE A 552 32.42 -25.63 -31.45
CA ILE A 552 31.46 -24.78 -32.17
C ILE A 552 30.77 -25.61 -33.23
#